data_AF-A0A1H3Z3S8-F1
#
_entry.id   AF-A0A1H3Z3S8-F1
#
_cell.length_a   1.000
_cell.length_b   1.000
_cell.length_c   1.000
_cell.angle_alpha   90.00
_cell.angle_beta   90.00
_cell.angle_gamma   90.00
#
_symmetry.space_group_name_H-M   'P 1'
#
loop_
_entity.id
_entity.type
_entity.pdbx_description
1 polymer ?
#
loop_
_entity_poly.entity_id
_entity_poly.type
_entity_poly.pdbx_seq_one_letter_code
_entity_poly.pdbx_strand_id
1 'polypeptide(L)'
;MAALAGPITAATPDDTSDAAMRARRATARAGGAVALAETPFLQGSPAGRAYLARPAPKALARGEPPGQCYGLGVATGPDAPAEALRRCFEEMADDPREAGCGCRLLAIDDVLLAERAAFAYAPGVSGRLLGPEAPQSGALVVAERPSGREGAALAAFFGFDGPVAVAELGADGEAVLLLPGDAAPFRGERERWGWRRGRLTERLLLSSPEGRRLIALIGFEPADIAAEGPALGAWPKG
;
A
#
# COMPACT_ATOMS: atom_id res chain seq x y z
N MET A 1 17.49 21.71 15.88
CA MET A 1 16.68 20.57 15.38
C MET A 1 16.17 19.81 16.59
N ALA A 2 14.88 19.83 16.86
CA ALA A 2 14.31 19.01 17.93
C ALA A 2 14.50 17.53 17.56
N ALA A 3 15.00 16.73 18.50
CA ALA A 3 15.06 15.28 18.32
C ALA A 3 13.63 14.79 18.05
N LEU A 4 13.42 14.13 16.91
CA LEU A 4 12.17 13.41 16.66
C LEU A 4 12.02 12.42 17.81
N ALA A 5 10.89 12.48 18.53
CA ALA A 5 10.52 11.40 19.42
C ALA A 5 10.60 10.09 18.61
N GLY A 6 11.15 9.03 19.21
CA GLY A 6 11.29 7.74 18.54
C GLY A 6 9.95 7.27 17.92
N PRO A 7 10.00 6.29 16.99
CA PRO A 7 8.82 5.85 16.25
C PRO A 7 7.64 5.56 17.19
N ILE A 8 6.48 6.19 16.93
CA ILE A 8 5.28 5.97 17.71
C ILE A 8 4.53 4.78 17.11
N THR A 9 4.77 3.61 17.70
CA THR A 9 4.20 2.33 17.27
C THR A 9 3.30 1.74 18.35
N ALA A 10 2.22 1.09 17.91
CA ALA A 10 1.42 0.14 18.67
C ALA A 10 1.81 -1.27 18.20
N ALA A 11 2.24 -2.13 19.13
CA ALA A 11 2.63 -3.50 18.79
C ALA A 11 1.41 -4.42 18.64
N THR A 12 0.34 -4.09 19.37
CA THR A 12 -0.95 -4.80 19.33
C THR A 12 -2.13 -3.83 19.23
N PRO A 13 -3.34 -4.31 18.88
CA PRO A 13 -4.55 -3.50 18.91
C PRO A 13 -4.84 -2.85 20.27
N ASP A 14 -4.48 -3.51 21.37
CA ASP A 14 -4.72 -3.01 22.73
C ASP A 14 -3.81 -1.81 23.07
N ASP A 15 -2.64 -1.70 22.42
CA ASP A 15 -1.68 -0.61 22.64
C ASP A 15 -2.06 0.70 21.93
N THR A 16 -3.13 0.71 21.13
CA THR A 16 -3.51 1.82 20.24
C THR A 16 -3.73 3.14 21.00
N SER A 17 -4.38 3.07 22.18
CA SER A 17 -4.66 4.24 23.02
C SER A 17 -3.39 4.85 23.63
N ASP A 18 -2.48 4.01 24.10
CA ASP A 18 -1.21 4.44 24.67
C ASP A 18 -0.29 5.07 23.62
N ALA A 19 -0.21 4.46 22.43
CA ALA A 19 0.50 5.01 21.30
C ALA A 19 -0.08 6.38 20.87
N ALA A 20 -1.41 6.49 20.80
CA ALA A 20 -2.09 7.75 20.50
C ALA A 20 -1.79 8.85 21.53
N MET A 21 -1.75 8.51 22.83
CA MET A 21 -1.42 9.47 23.87
C MET A 21 0.03 9.98 23.74
N ARG A 22 0.99 9.08 23.49
CA ARG A 22 2.39 9.45 23.21
C ARG A 22 2.49 10.37 21.99
N ALA A 23 1.71 10.08 20.94
CA ALA A 23 1.67 10.87 19.72
C ALA A 23 1.19 12.30 19.98
N ARG A 24 0.07 12.48 20.69
CA ARG A 24 -0.44 13.82 21.01
C ARG A 24 0.57 14.64 21.81
N ARG A 25 1.27 14.02 22.76
CA ARG A 25 2.34 14.67 23.53
C ARG A 25 3.52 15.07 22.64
N ALA A 26 3.88 14.24 21.67
CA ALA A 26 4.92 14.55 20.70
C ALA A 26 4.51 15.71 19.78
N THR A 27 3.28 15.67 19.24
CA THR A 27 2.71 16.75 18.40
C THR A 27 2.66 18.08 19.14
N ALA A 28 2.21 18.09 20.40
CA ALA A 28 2.18 19.31 21.21
C ALA A 28 3.57 19.93 21.47
N ARG A 29 4.63 19.13 21.38
CA ARG A 29 6.04 19.57 21.54
C ARG A 29 6.72 19.87 20.21
N ALA A 30 6.16 19.40 19.09
CA ALA A 30 6.68 19.64 17.76
C ALA A 30 6.40 21.11 17.39
N GLY A 31 7.34 21.98 17.72
CA GLY A 31 7.30 23.38 17.31
C GLY A 31 7.48 23.51 15.80
N GLY A 32 6.36 23.68 15.09
CA GLY A 32 6.32 24.00 13.66
C GLY A 32 5.79 22.88 12.78
N ALA A 33 4.86 23.25 11.89
CA ALA A 33 4.43 22.38 10.80
C ALA A 33 5.61 22.14 9.85
N VAL A 34 6.00 20.88 9.66
CA VAL A 34 6.74 20.53 8.45
C VAL A 34 5.73 20.62 7.33
N ALA A 35 6.05 21.30 6.24
CA ALA A 35 5.15 21.35 5.09
C ALA A 35 4.90 19.90 4.62
N LEU A 36 3.75 19.32 4.97
CA LEU A 36 3.34 17.99 4.52
C LEU A 36 3.43 17.87 2.99
N ALA A 37 3.23 19.01 2.33
CA ALA A 37 3.34 19.22 0.89
C ALA A 37 4.69 18.82 0.28
N GLU A 38 5.76 18.72 1.07
CA GLU A 38 7.10 18.40 0.59
C GLU A 38 7.46 16.91 0.74
N THR A 39 6.54 16.09 1.26
CA THR A 39 6.82 14.66 1.42
C THR A 39 6.38 13.85 0.18
N PRO A 40 7.27 13.07 -0.45
CA PRO A 40 6.96 12.33 -1.67
C PRO A 40 5.76 11.39 -1.53
N PHE A 41 5.63 10.68 -0.41
CA PHE A 41 4.50 9.79 -0.17
C PHE A 41 3.17 10.53 -0.12
N LEU A 42 3.07 11.65 0.62
CA LEU A 42 1.77 12.33 0.79
C LEU A 42 1.25 12.94 -0.51
N GLN A 43 2.14 13.49 -1.36
CA GLN A 43 1.74 14.06 -2.66
C GLN A 43 1.62 13.00 -3.76
N GLY A 44 2.56 12.05 -3.78
CA GLY A 44 2.71 11.09 -4.86
C GLY A 44 1.77 9.90 -4.76
N SER A 45 1.48 9.41 -3.56
CA SER A 45 0.69 8.19 -3.37
C SER A 45 -0.82 8.45 -3.33
N PRO A 46 -1.66 7.51 -3.83
CA PRO A 46 -3.12 7.58 -3.65
C PRO A 46 -3.53 7.70 -2.17
N ALA A 47 -2.94 6.87 -1.29
CA ALA A 47 -3.18 6.88 0.15
C ALA A 47 -2.81 8.21 0.81
N GLY A 48 -1.64 8.74 0.47
CA GLY A 48 -1.14 10.01 0.94
C GLY A 48 -2.04 11.19 0.54
N ARG A 49 -2.46 11.22 -0.73
CA ARG A 49 -3.39 12.26 -1.21
C ARG A 49 -4.76 12.15 -0.54
N ALA A 50 -5.25 10.92 -0.32
CA ALA A 50 -6.49 10.70 0.41
C ALA A 50 -6.39 11.25 1.84
N TYR A 51 -5.28 11.05 2.53
CA TYR A 51 -5.02 11.65 3.84
C TYR A 51 -4.97 13.19 3.81
N LEU A 52 -4.27 13.77 2.84
CA LEU A 52 -4.20 15.22 2.68
C LEU A 52 -5.57 15.86 2.45
N ALA A 53 -6.46 15.18 1.72
CA ALA A 53 -7.81 15.65 1.44
C ALA A 53 -8.77 15.61 2.64
N ARG A 54 -8.42 14.92 3.75
CA ARG A 54 -9.28 14.86 4.93
C ARG A 54 -9.19 16.13 5.79
N PRO A 55 -10.29 16.54 6.45
CA PRO A 55 -10.27 17.64 7.42
C PRO A 55 -9.55 17.25 8.71
N ALA A 56 -8.99 18.24 9.41
CA ALA A 56 -8.47 18.06 10.76
C ALA A 56 -9.64 17.96 11.79
N PRO A 57 -9.45 17.26 12.93
CA PRO A 57 -8.26 16.49 13.28
C PRO A 57 -8.15 15.19 12.47
N LYS A 58 -6.94 14.80 12.05
CA LYS A 58 -6.68 13.60 11.24
C LYS A 58 -5.37 12.91 11.59
N ALA A 59 -5.30 11.61 11.31
CA ALA A 59 -4.08 10.83 11.49
C ALA A 59 -3.88 9.78 10.38
N LEU A 60 -2.61 9.45 10.16
CA LEU A 60 -2.15 8.43 9.22
C LEU A 60 -1.28 7.41 9.97
N ALA A 61 -1.62 6.13 9.86
CA ALA A 61 -0.86 5.01 10.36
C ALA A 61 -0.52 4.02 9.23
N ARG A 62 0.54 3.24 9.43
CA ARG A 62 0.96 2.18 8.49
C ARG A 62 1.55 1.01 9.26
N GLY A 63 1.47 -0.19 8.68
CA GLY A 63 2.08 -1.41 9.22
C GLY A 63 3.59 -1.25 9.48
N GLU A 64 4.06 -1.93 10.53
CA GLU A 64 5.45 -1.94 10.98
C GLU A 64 5.87 -3.38 11.32
N PRO A 65 6.97 -3.92 10.76
CA PRO A 65 7.86 -3.25 9.81
C PRO A 65 7.20 -3.05 8.43
N PRO A 66 7.44 -1.92 7.75
CA PRO A 66 6.72 -1.58 6.52
C PRO A 66 6.92 -2.61 5.43
N GLY A 67 8.08 -3.27 5.38
CA GLY A 67 8.39 -4.28 4.37
C GLY A 67 7.63 -5.59 4.45
N GLN A 68 6.93 -5.83 5.55
CA GLN A 68 6.17 -7.04 5.84
C GLN A 68 4.71 -6.73 6.13
N CYS A 69 4.42 -5.54 6.65
CA CYS A 69 3.10 -5.22 7.18
C CYS A 69 2.38 -4.23 6.28
N TYR A 70 1.38 -4.69 5.53
CA TYR A 70 0.72 -3.87 4.51
C TYR A 70 -0.33 -2.89 5.03
N GLY A 71 -0.75 -3.00 6.29
CA GLY A 71 -1.84 -2.20 6.85
C GLY A 71 -1.68 -0.70 6.68
N LEU A 72 -2.80 0.00 6.47
CA LEU A 72 -2.90 1.43 6.30
C LEU A 72 -4.12 1.97 7.05
N GLY A 73 -3.87 2.94 7.91
CA GLY A 73 -4.92 3.58 8.69
C GLY A 73 -5.04 5.05 8.37
N VAL A 74 -6.20 5.48 7.87
CA VAL A 74 -6.54 6.91 7.76
C VAL A 74 -7.81 7.18 8.56
N ALA A 75 -7.72 8.14 9.48
CA ALA A 75 -8.83 8.49 10.36
C ALA A 75 -8.95 9.99 10.57
N THR A 76 -10.17 10.42 10.92
CA THR A 76 -10.53 11.80 11.25
C THR A 76 -11.30 11.86 12.57
N GLY A 77 -11.31 13.02 13.22
CA GLY A 77 -12.04 13.26 14.46
C GLY A 77 -11.14 13.35 15.69
N PRO A 78 -11.72 13.58 16.89
CA PRO A 78 -10.96 13.88 18.11
C PRO A 78 -10.00 12.77 18.53
N ASP A 79 -10.28 11.52 18.16
CA ASP A 79 -9.46 10.33 18.43
C ASP A 79 -8.79 9.74 17.19
N ALA A 80 -8.60 10.56 16.15
CA ALA A 80 -7.99 10.15 14.89
C ALA A 80 -6.71 9.31 15.07
N PRO A 81 -5.76 9.61 15.99
CA PRO A 81 -4.55 8.79 16.13
C PRO A 81 -4.83 7.34 16.55
N ALA A 82 -5.74 7.12 17.50
CA ALA A 82 -6.09 5.77 17.95
C ALA A 82 -6.90 5.01 16.89
N GLU A 83 -7.86 5.70 16.25
CA GLU A 83 -8.66 5.15 15.15
C GLU A 83 -7.80 4.78 13.94
N ALA A 84 -6.81 5.59 13.57
CA ALA A 84 -5.90 5.27 12.47
C ALA A 84 -5.11 4.00 12.77
N LEU A 85 -4.59 3.84 14.00
CA LEU A 85 -3.89 2.62 14.39
C LEU A 85 -4.83 1.39 14.36
N ARG A 86 -6.07 1.52 14.83
CA ARG A 86 -7.06 0.43 14.77
C ARG A 86 -7.38 0.03 13.33
N ARG A 87 -7.66 0.98 12.45
CA ARG A 87 -7.89 0.71 11.02
C ARG A 87 -6.71 0.02 10.34
N CYS A 88 -5.49 0.41 10.71
CA CYS A 88 -4.29 -0.26 10.22
C CYS A 88 -4.26 -1.74 10.62
N PHE A 89 -4.62 -2.08 11.86
CA PHE A 89 -4.73 -3.48 12.29
C PHE A 89 -5.92 -4.21 11.63
N GLU A 90 -7.07 -3.55 11.53
CA GLU A 90 -8.27 -4.10 10.88
C GLU A 90 -8.01 -4.50 9.43
N GLU A 91 -7.21 -3.73 8.70
CA GLU A 91 -6.84 -4.06 7.32
C GLU A 91 -6.02 -5.36 7.21
N MET A 92 -5.30 -5.75 8.26
CA MET A 92 -4.42 -6.93 8.29
C MET A 92 -5.02 -8.11 9.06
N ALA A 93 -6.19 -7.94 9.70
CA ALA A 93 -6.66 -8.84 10.75
C ALA A 93 -6.86 -10.30 10.29
N ASP A 94 -7.23 -10.50 9.03
CA ASP A 94 -7.56 -11.81 8.47
C ASP A 94 -6.37 -12.48 7.73
N ASP A 95 -5.19 -11.85 7.73
CA ASP A 95 -4.01 -12.38 7.03
C ASP A 95 -3.01 -13.02 8.01
N PRO A 96 -2.84 -14.35 8.00
CA PRO A 96 -1.94 -15.04 8.93
C PRO A 96 -0.45 -14.70 8.71
N ARG A 97 -0.08 -14.12 7.55
CA ARG A 97 1.30 -13.67 7.27
C ARG A 97 1.67 -12.44 8.10
N GLU A 98 0.67 -11.74 8.61
CA GLU A 98 0.78 -10.51 9.39
C GLU A 98 0.90 -10.80 10.90
N ALA A 99 1.07 -12.07 11.28
CA ALA A 99 1.36 -12.45 12.66
C ALA A 99 2.65 -11.75 13.15
N GLY A 100 2.51 -10.89 14.15
CA GLY A 100 3.63 -10.09 14.70
C GLY A 100 3.80 -8.71 14.07
N CYS A 101 2.92 -8.31 13.15
CA CYS A 101 2.86 -6.93 12.66
C CYS A 101 2.35 -5.96 13.72
N GLY A 102 2.98 -4.79 13.80
CA GLY A 102 2.49 -3.63 14.53
C GLY A 102 1.96 -2.56 13.57
N CYS A 103 1.49 -1.46 14.13
CA CYS A 103 1.08 -0.27 13.39
C CYS A 103 1.78 0.98 13.93
N ARG A 104 2.38 1.77 13.04
CA ARG A 104 3.11 3.00 13.36
C ARG A 104 2.35 4.22 12.89
N LEU A 105 2.24 5.22 13.75
CA LEU A 105 1.75 6.55 13.37
C LEU A 105 2.81 7.28 12.54
N LEU A 106 2.41 7.74 11.36
CA LEU A 106 3.25 8.51 10.45
C LEU A 106 3.00 10.01 10.61
N ALA A 107 1.74 10.44 10.71
CA ALA A 107 1.39 11.86 10.80
C ALA A 107 0.10 12.10 11.60
N ILE A 108 0.02 13.27 12.24
CA ILE A 108 -1.19 13.82 12.86
C ILE A 108 -1.32 15.26 12.38
N ASP A 109 -2.46 15.61 11.81
CA ASP A 109 -2.69 16.90 11.16
C ASP A 109 -1.51 17.27 10.25
N ASP A 110 -0.87 18.42 10.46
CA ASP A 110 0.29 18.87 9.68
C ASP A 110 1.65 18.48 10.28
N VAL A 111 1.67 17.57 11.25
CA VAL A 111 2.88 17.15 11.96
C VAL A 111 3.28 15.73 11.57
N LEU A 112 4.51 15.60 11.06
CA LEU A 112 5.14 14.32 10.77
C LEU A 112 5.73 13.72 12.06
N LEU A 113 5.38 12.47 12.33
CA LEU A 113 5.83 11.68 13.49
C LEU A 113 6.84 10.60 13.13
N ALA A 114 7.13 10.44 11.83
CA ALA A 114 8.11 9.50 11.33
C ALA A 114 9.26 10.22 10.62
N GLU A 115 10.36 9.50 10.44
CA GLU A 115 11.52 10.02 9.70
C GLU A 115 11.21 10.16 8.21
N ARG A 116 11.96 11.00 7.50
CA ARG A 116 11.77 11.26 6.06
C ARG A 116 11.76 9.98 5.21
N ALA A 117 12.56 8.98 5.59
CA ALA A 117 12.62 7.68 4.90
C ALA A 117 11.26 6.95 4.90
N ALA A 118 10.44 7.13 5.94
CA ALA A 118 9.12 6.52 6.02
C ALA A 118 8.14 7.10 4.97
N PHE A 119 8.44 8.29 4.43
CA PHE A 119 7.66 9.00 3.41
C PHE A 119 8.28 8.94 2.01
N ALA A 120 9.24 8.05 1.78
CA ALA A 120 9.74 7.80 0.43
C ALA A 120 8.60 7.33 -0.49
N TYR A 121 8.62 7.74 -1.75
CA TYR A 121 7.66 7.31 -2.78
C TYR A 121 8.35 7.10 -4.11
N ALA A 122 8.20 5.92 -4.72
CA ALA A 122 8.56 5.68 -6.10
C ALA A 122 7.36 5.98 -7.01
N PRO A 123 7.45 6.78 -8.09
CA PRO A 123 6.32 7.10 -8.97
C PRO A 123 5.89 5.94 -9.87
N GLY A 124 6.85 5.10 -10.26
CA GLY A 124 6.61 3.80 -10.90
C GLY A 124 7.28 2.69 -10.10
N VAL A 125 6.73 1.48 -10.17
CA VAL A 125 7.32 0.28 -9.56
C VAL A 125 7.51 -0.81 -10.61
N SER A 126 8.34 -1.80 -10.29
CA SER A 126 8.48 -2.98 -11.12
C SER A 126 7.13 -3.70 -11.24
N GLY A 127 6.90 -4.34 -12.38
CA GLY A 127 5.81 -5.30 -12.53
C GLY A 127 6.22 -6.49 -13.38
N ARG A 128 5.47 -7.57 -13.28
CA ARG A 128 5.57 -8.73 -14.16
C ARG A 128 4.20 -9.35 -14.37
N LEU A 129 3.98 -9.89 -15.57
CA LEU A 129 2.84 -10.76 -15.86
C LEU A 129 3.38 -12.18 -16.01
N LEU A 130 2.76 -13.13 -15.33
CA LEU A 130 3.15 -14.54 -15.33
C LEU A 130 1.95 -15.39 -15.77
N GLY A 131 2.21 -16.34 -16.67
CA GLY A 131 1.22 -17.27 -17.19
C GLY A 131 1.31 -17.40 -18.72
N PRO A 132 0.66 -18.42 -19.31
CA PRO A 132 0.65 -18.61 -20.76
C PRO A 132 0.07 -17.43 -21.54
N GLU A 133 -0.84 -16.68 -20.91
CA GLU A 133 -1.54 -15.54 -21.50
C GLU A 133 -0.79 -14.21 -21.36
N ALA A 134 0.39 -14.19 -20.73
CA ALA A 134 1.15 -12.97 -20.57
C ALA A 134 1.64 -12.48 -21.94
N PRO A 135 1.28 -11.27 -22.38
CA PRO A 135 1.59 -10.77 -23.73
C PRO A 135 3.09 -10.60 -23.97
N GLN A 136 3.87 -10.46 -22.89
CA GLN A 136 5.31 -10.44 -22.94
C GLN A 136 5.90 -11.03 -21.66
N SER A 137 7.03 -11.72 -21.81
CA SER A 137 7.85 -12.16 -20.69
C SER A 137 8.89 -11.08 -20.37
N GLY A 138 8.92 -10.59 -19.13
CA GLY A 138 9.94 -9.64 -18.72
C GLY A 138 9.49 -8.65 -17.66
N ALA A 139 10.40 -7.72 -17.34
CA ALA A 139 10.15 -6.63 -16.40
C ALA A 139 9.28 -5.55 -17.06
N LEU A 140 8.27 -5.11 -16.32
CA LEU A 140 7.35 -4.04 -16.67
C LEU A 140 7.54 -2.87 -15.73
N VAL A 141 7.06 -1.70 -16.15
CA VAL A 141 6.85 -0.56 -15.25
C VAL A 141 5.36 -0.46 -14.96
N VAL A 142 5.01 -0.30 -13.68
CA VAL A 142 3.63 -0.12 -13.23
C VAL A 142 3.46 1.29 -12.66
N ALA A 143 2.50 2.02 -13.21
CA ALA A 143 2.09 3.32 -12.71
C ALA A 143 0.66 3.26 -12.17
N GLU A 144 0.44 3.85 -11.01
CA GLU A 144 -0.86 3.86 -10.34
C GLU A 144 -1.47 5.26 -10.31
N ARG A 145 -2.78 5.32 -10.45
CA ARG A 145 -3.58 6.53 -10.25
C ARG A 145 -4.93 6.19 -9.61
N PRO A 146 -5.63 7.14 -8.97
CA PRO A 146 -7.00 6.91 -8.53
C PRO A 146 -7.89 6.51 -9.71
N SER A 147 -8.79 5.55 -9.49
CA SER A 147 -9.75 5.10 -10.51
C SER A 147 -10.95 6.05 -10.67
N GLY A 148 -11.25 6.85 -9.66
CA GLY A 148 -12.50 7.61 -9.53
C GLY A 148 -13.54 6.90 -8.67
N ARG A 149 -13.42 5.60 -8.44
CA ARG A 149 -14.17 4.85 -7.41
C ARG A 149 -13.44 4.98 -6.06
N GLU A 150 -14.19 5.19 -4.99
CA GLU A 150 -13.61 5.38 -3.65
C GLU A 150 -12.77 4.17 -3.24
N GLY A 151 -11.54 4.44 -2.79
CA GLY A 151 -10.59 3.41 -2.36
C GLY A 151 -9.99 2.55 -3.49
N ALA A 152 -10.42 2.71 -4.75
CA ALA A 152 -9.93 1.92 -5.86
C ALA A 152 -8.88 2.67 -6.72
N ALA A 153 -7.92 1.93 -7.26
CA ALA A 153 -6.84 2.46 -8.09
C ALA A 153 -6.82 1.82 -9.49
N LEU A 154 -6.30 2.54 -10.47
CA LEU A 154 -5.92 2.00 -11.77
C LEU A 154 -4.41 1.80 -11.81
N ALA A 155 -3.98 0.58 -12.11
CA ALA A 155 -2.58 0.22 -12.35
C ALA A 155 -2.38 -0.06 -13.84
N ALA A 156 -1.59 0.78 -14.51
CA ALA A 156 -1.22 0.60 -15.91
C ALA A 156 0.18 -0.04 -15.99
N PHE A 157 0.28 -1.11 -16.78
CA PHE A 157 1.51 -1.86 -17.00
C PHE A 157 2.10 -1.46 -18.35
N PHE A 158 3.38 -1.12 -18.37
CA PHE A 158 4.10 -0.67 -19.56
C PHE A 158 5.29 -1.58 -19.83
N GLY A 159 5.36 -2.08 -21.07
CA GLY A 159 6.55 -2.66 -21.67
C GLY A 159 7.39 -1.61 -22.38
N PHE A 160 8.44 -2.08 -23.06
CA PHE A 160 9.26 -1.23 -23.92
C PHE A 160 8.43 -0.61 -25.06
N ASP A 161 7.53 -1.38 -25.66
CA ASP A 161 6.72 -0.97 -26.82
C ASP A 161 5.40 -0.24 -26.44
N GLY A 162 5.19 0.04 -25.15
CA GLY A 162 4.02 0.78 -24.66
C GLY A 162 3.13 0.00 -23.68
N PRO A 163 1.84 0.35 -23.57
CA PRO A 163 0.94 -0.24 -22.57
C PRO A 163 0.62 -1.70 -22.90
N VAL A 164 0.69 -2.57 -21.89
CA VAL A 164 0.47 -4.02 -22.04
C VAL A 164 -0.67 -4.59 -21.23
N ALA A 165 -1.10 -3.88 -20.18
CA ALA A 165 -2.27 -4.23 -19.40
C ALA A 165 -2.74 -3.02 -18.61
N VAL A 166 -4.03 -3.02 -18.25
CA VAL A 166 -4.58 -2.10 -17.26
C VAL A 166 -5.38 -2.91 -16.26
N ALA A 167 -5.09 -2.72 -14.98
CA ALA A 167 -5.85 -3.29 -13.88
C ALA A 167 -6.62 -2.21 -13.12
N GLU A 168 -7.86 -2.49 -12.76
CA GLU A 168 -8.56 -1.82 -11.67
C GLU A 168 -8.38 -2.65 -10.39
N LEU A 169 -7.89 -1.99 -9.35
CA LEU A 169 -7.61 -2.55 -8.04
C LEU A 169 -8.67 -2.03 -7.07
N GLY A 170 -9.59 -2.90 -6.66
CA GLY A 170 -10.69 -2.60 -5.75
C GLY A 170 -10.25 -2.46 -4.31
N ALA A 171 -10.95 -1.61 -3.55
CA ALA A 171 -10.68 -1.38 -2.13
C ALA A 171 -10.85 -2.65 -1.28
N ASP A 172 -11.81 -3.49 -1.69
CA ASP A 172 -12.26 -4.77 -1.15
C ASP A 172 -11.30 -5.94 -1.43
N GLY A 173 -10.19 -5.70 -2.14
CA GLY A 173 -9.25 -6.78 -2.50
C GLY A 173 -9.55 -7.41 -3.86
N GLU A 174 -10.62 -6.98 -4.54
CA GLU A 174 -10.89 -7.40 -5.91
C GLU A 174 -9.90 -6.79 -6.90
N ALA A 175 -9.62 -7.49 -7.99
CA ALA A 175 -8.84 -6.99 -9.11
C ALA A 175 -9.45 -7.42 -10.44
N VAL A 176 -9.46 -6.48 -11.38
CA VAL A 176 -9.91 -6.70 -12.76
C VAL A 176 -8.82 -6.23 -13.70
N LEU A 177 -8.33 -7.09 -14.58
CA LEU A 177 -7.26 -6.78 -15.52
C LEU A 177 -7.72 -6.98 -16.96
N LEU A 178 -7.42 -6.00 -17.80
CA LEU A 178 -7.66 -6.01 -19.23
C LEU A 178 -6.32 -6.07 -19.98
N LEU A 179 -6.20 -7.05 -20.88
CA LEU A 179 -5.13 -7.13 -21.86
C LEU A 179 -5.59 -6.47 -23.16
N PRO A 180 -4.73 -5.67 -23.84
CA PRO A 180 -5.04 -5.16 -25.17
C PRO A 180 -5.35 -6.30 -26.14
N GLY A 181 -6.49 -6.22 -26.83
CA GLY A 181 -6.92 -7.22 -27.80
C GLY A 181 -7.80 -8.34 -27.24
N ASP A 182 -7.88 -8.49 -25.92
CA ASP A 182 -8.80 -9.44 -25.29
C ASP A 182 -10.18 -8.80 -25.07
N ALA A 183 -11.24 -9.54 -25.45
CA ALA A 183 -12.62 -9.09 -25.28
C ALA A 183 -13.14 -9.25 -23.84
N ALA A 184 -12.56 -10.17 -23.07
CA ALA A 184 -13.00 -10.51 -21.72
C ALA A 184 -11.94 -10.13 -20.67
N PRO A 185 -12.33 -9.50 -19.55
CA PRO A 185 -11.42 -9.20 -18.46
C PRO A 185 -11.02 -10.46 -17.68
N PHE A 186 -9.80 -10.44 -17.16
CA PHE A 186 -9.40 -11.33 -16.08
C PHE A 186 -9.86 -10.74 -14.74
N ARG A 187 -10.39 -11.58 -13.84
CA ARG A 187 -10.91 -11.16 -12.53
C ARG A 187 -10.38 -12.06 -11.44
N GLY A 188 -10.20 -11.51 -10.24
CA GLY A 188 -9.84 -12.29 -9.07
C GLY A 188 -9.33 -11.40 -7.95
N GLU A 189 -8.41 -11.92 -7.15
CA GLU A 189 -8.08 -11.35 -5.84
C GLU A 189 -6.69 -10.69 -5.82
N ARG A 190 -6.52 -9.78 -4.86
CA ARG A 190 -5.28 -9.09 -4.52
C ARG A 190 -4.72 -9.67 -3.22
N GLU A 191 -3.50 -10.18 -3.30
CA GLU A 191 -2.69 -10.43 -2.12
C GLU A 191 -1.75 -9.25 -1.89
N ARG A 192 -1.98 -8.53 -0.80
CA ARG A 192 -1.09 -7.46 -0.32
C ARG A 192 0.04 -8.08 0.50
N TRP A 193 1.23 -7.49 0.42
CA TRP A 193 2.41 -8.02 1.12
C TRP A 193 3.01 -6.96 2.04
N GLY A 194 3.45 -5.84 1.49
CA GLY A 194 4.08 -4.81 2.32
C GLY A 194 4.42 -3.58 1.51
N TRP A 195 4.95 -2.59 2.19
CA TRP A 195 5.35 -1.32 1.65
C TRP A 195 6.83 -1.30 1.26
N ARG A 196 7.09 -0.99 -0.01
CA ARG A 196 8.42 -0.71 -0.55
C ARG A 196 8.43 0.68 -1.17
N ARG A 197 9.29 1.55 -0.66
CA ARG A 197 9.41 2.94 -1.15
C ARG A 197 8.03 3.62 -1.29
N GLY A 198 7.17 3.45 -0.28
CA GLY A 198 5.83 4.04 -0.22
C GLY A 198 4.81 3.47 -1.20
N ARG A 199 5.09 2.33 -1.82
CA ARG A 199 4.18 1.58 -2.69
C ARG A 199 3.89 0.22 -2.10
N LEU A 200 2.66 -0.23 -2.29
CA LEU A 200 2.27 -1.55 -1.84
C LEU A 200 2.76 -2.58 -2.85
N THR A 201 3.44 -3.61 -2.36
CA THR A 201 3.80 -4.79 -3.13
C THR A 201 2.60 -5.73 -3.14
N GLU A 202 2.16 -6.12 -4.32
CA GLU A 202 0.90 -6.84 -4.53
C GLU A 202 1.04 -7.94 -5.56
N ARG A 203 0.37 -9.07 -5.31
CA ARG A 203 0.18 -10.16 -6.26
C ARG A 203 -1.31 -10.25 -6.62
N LEU A 204 -1.62 -10.20 -7.90
CA LEU A 204 -2.96 -10.40 -8.43
C LEU A 204 -3.09 -11.84 -8.92
N LEU A 205 -4.12 -12.55 -8.48
CA LEU A 205 -4.46 -13.90 -8.94
C LEU A 205 -5.74 -13.82 -9.76
N LEU A 206 -5.61 -13.86 -11.09
CA LEU A 206 -6.69 -13.49 -12.00
C LEU A 206 -7.08 -14.62 -12.95
N SER A 207 -8.38 -14.85 -13.12
CA SER A 207 -8.92 -15.83 -14.05
C SER A 207 -9.88 -15.20 -15.07
N SER A 208 -9.88 -15.70 -16.30
CA SER A 208 -10.87 -15.32 -17.32
C SER A 208 -12.13 -16.21 -17.22
N PRO A 209 -13.26 -15.82 -17.84
CA PRO A 209 -14.47 -16.65 -17.88
C PRO A 209 -14.24 -18.04 -18.52
N GLU A 210 -13.25 -18.16 -19.40
CA GLU A 210 -12.86 -19.40 -20.08
C GLU A 210 -11.90 -20.26 -19.24
N GLY A 211 -11.58 -19.84 -18.01
CA GLY A 211 -10.69 -20.55 -17.09
C GLY A 211 -9.20 -20.32 -17.31
N ARG A 212 -8.82 -19.38 -18.18
CA ARG A 212 -7.42 -18.96 -18.34
C ARG A 212 -6.93 -18.27 -17.08
N ARG A 213 -5.66 -18.48 -16.71
CA ARG A 213 -5.07 -17.93 -15.48
C ARG A 213 -3.91 -17.00 -15.78
N LEU A 214 -3.87 -15.89 -15.05
CA LEU A 214 -2.84 -14.87 -15.14
C LEU A 214 -2.48 -14.40 -13.72
N ILE A 215 -1.18 -14.31 -13.44
CA ILE A 215 -0.68 -13.70 -12.21
C ILE A 215 -0.02 -12.37 -12.58
N ALA A 216 -0.37 -11.29 -11.88
CA ALA A 216 0.34 -10.02 -12.02
C ALA A 216 1.08 -9.70 -10.71
N LEU A 217 2.38 -9.47 -10.82
CA LEU A 217 3.22 -9.02 -9.72
C LEU A 217 3.42 -7.51 -9.86
N ILE A 218 3.18 -6.76 -8.78
CA ILE A 218 3.36 -5.31 -8.69
C ILE A 218 4.30 -5.02 -7.53
N GLY A 219 5.38 -4.28 -7.76
CA GLY A 219 6.32 -3.84 -6.74
C GLY A 219 7.25 -4.91 -6.18
N PHE A 220 7.37 -6.06 -6.85
CA PHE A 220 8.36 -7.08 -6.53
C PHE A 220 9.66 -6.80 -7.28
N GLU A 221 10.77 -6.63 -6.56
CA GLU A 221 12.09 -6.40 -7.14
C GLU A 221 12.72 -7.73 -7.59
N PRO A 222 13.75 -7.70 -8.47
CA PRO A 222 14.42 -8.93 -8.90
C PRO A 222 14.92 -9.82 -7.76
N ALA A 223 15.33 -9.23 -6.62
CA ALA A 223 15.76 -9.96 -5.44
C ALA A 223 14.60 -10.72 -4.75
N ASP A 224 13.42 -10.09 -4.65
CA ASP A 224 12.23 -10.74 -4.09
C ASP A 224 11.83 -11.94 -4.95
N ILE A 225 11.89 -11.78 -6.28
CA ILE A 225 11.55 -12.84 -7.22
C ILE A 225 12.62 -13.94 -7.21
N ALA A 226 13.88 -13.62 -6.95
CA ALA A 226 14.92 -14.64 -6.79
C ALA A 226 14.72 -15.45 -5.50
N ALA A 227 14.26 -14.81 -4.42
CA ALA A 227 14.02 -15.46 -3.14
C ALA A 227 12.72 -16.29 -3.12
N GLU A 228 11.61 -15.71 -3.60
CA GLU A 228 10.25 -16.23 -3.45
C GLU A 228 9.61 -16.67 -4.78
N GLY A 229 10.35 -16.61 -5.89
CA GLY A 229 9.83 -16.74 -7.26
C GLY A 229 8.89 -17.94 -7.50
N PRO A 230 9.24 -19.16 -7.08
CA PRO A 230 8.35 -20.31 -7.22
C PRO A 230 7.03 -20.15 -6.45
N ALA A 231 7.05 -19.54 -5.26
CA ALA A 231 5.85 -19.29 -4.48
C ALA A 231 5.00 -18.16 -5.10
N LEU A 232 5.63 -17.08 -5.57
CA LEU A 232 4.96 -15.96 -6.23
C LEU A 232 4.27 -16.37 -7.53
N GLY A 233 4.89 -17.28 -8.31
CA GLY A 233 4.34 -17.81 -9.55
C GLY A 233 3.39 -19.00 -9.38
N ALA A 234 3.24 -19.53 -8.16
CA ALA A 234 2.34 -20.65 -7.89
C ALA A 234 0.90 -20.17 -7.73
N TRP A 235 -0.03 -20.88 -8.35
CA TRP A 235 -1.45 -20.74 -8.03
C TRP A 235 -1.73 -21.43 -6.70
N PRO A 236 -2.51 -20.83 -5.78
CA PRO A 236 -2.92 -21.51 -4.55
C PRO A 236 -3.58 -22.84 -4.88
N LYS A 237 -3.21 -23.90 -4.14
CA LYS A 237 -3.97 -25.15 -4.18
C LYS A 237 -5.25 -24.90 -3.40
N GLY A 238 -6.39 -25.03 -4.07
CA GLY A 238 -7.70 -25.03 -3.43
C GLY A 238 -7.91 -26.24 -2.52
#